data_AF-A0A8X6QPI9-F1
#
_entry.id   AF-A0A8X6QPI9-F1
#
_cell.length_a   1.000
_cell.length_b   1.000
_cell.length_c   1.000
_cell.angle_alpha   90.00
_cell.angle_beta   90.00
_cell.angle_gamma   90.00
#
_symmetry.space_group_name_H-M   'P 1'
#
loop_
_entity.id
_entity.type
_entity.pdbx_description
1 polymer ?
#
loop_
_entity_poly.entity_id
_entity_poly.type
_entity_poly.pdbx_seq_one_letter_code
_entity_poly.pdbx_strand_id
1 'polypeptide(L)'
;MELNREHFRAIIFHNFRRGLSRQECFDELNSLYSDKAPSYSTVKNWYNEFNRGRCSIQDESRAGRPKSVVVPEKINAVRELIKQDRHVTYREIEASLDISMTSINKILHEHLSVKKICSRWIPHNLTNAQKKARVDWCKEMLEKYIQGTSKAVYNIYTGDESWIYAYEPETKQQSTVWVFQDEAKPTKVVRGRSTSKQMIACFFGINGHVATVALEQRRTVNSEWYTTICLPENVPGKNIAVKCDKRYKCLSELFSHQILFLI
;
A
#
# COMPACT_ATOMS: atom_id res chain seq x y z
N MET A 1 -43.47 36.29 -6.38
CA MET A 1 -42.25 36.01 -7.17
C MET A 1 -41.08 36.63 -6.44
N GLU A 2 -40.07 35.85 -6.04
CA GLU A 2 -38.91 36.39 -5.33
C GLU A 2 -37.93 37.02 -6.33
N LEU A 3 -37.60 38.29 -6.13
CA LEU A 3 -36.63 39.00 -6.96
C LEU A 3 -35.22 38.65 -6.48
N ASN A 4 -34.42 38.02 -7.35
CA ASN A 4 -33.01 37.76 -7.12
C ASN A 4 -32.16 38.93 -7.63
N ARG A 5 -30.88 38.95 -7.25
CA ARG A 5 -29.88 39.97 -7.66
C ARG A 5 -29.78 40.13 -9.17
N GLU A 6 -29.92 39.05 -9.94
CA GLU A 6 -29.91 39.09 -11.41
C GLU A 6 -31.12 39.83 -11.98
N HIS A 7 -32.30 39.69 -11.36
CA HIS A 7 -33.50 40.42 -11.77
C HIS A 7 -33.31 41.93 -11.61
N PHE A 8 -32.74 42.36 -10.46
CA PHE A 8 -32.43 43.78 -10.27
C PHE A 8 -31.41 44.31 -11.28
N ARG A 9 -30.40 43.52 -11.65
CA ARG A 9 -29.43 43.92 -12.68
C ARG A 9 -30.07 44.03 -14.06
N ALA A 10 -31.02 43.16 -14.40
CA ALA A 10 -31.78 43.25 -15.64
C ALA A 10 -32.63 44.53 -15.70
N ILE A 11 -33.27 44.90 -14.59
CA ILE A 11 -34.06 46.15 -14.49
C ILE A 11 -33.13 47.38 -14.59
N ILE A 12 -31.97 47.36 -13.91
CA ILE A 12 -30.96 48.43 -14.02
C ILE A 12 -30.48 48.57 -15.48
N PHE A 13 -30.23 47.45 -16.18
CA PHE A 13 -29.83 47.47 -17.58
C PHE A 13 -30.93 48.02 -18.50
N HIS A 14 -32.19 47.64 -18.25
CA HIS A 14 -33.34 48.16 -18.96
C HIS A 14 -33.47 49.69 -18.79
N ASN A 15 -33.34 50.19 -17.55
CA ASN A 15 -33.40 51.62 -17.25
C ASN A 15 -32.21 52.39 -17.83
N PHE A 16 -31.02 51.80 -17.85
CA PHE A 16 -29.85 52.34 -18.54
C PHE A 16 -30.11 52.49 -20.04
N ARG A 17 -30.72 51.48 -20.68
CA ARG A 17 -31.11 51.53 -22.11
C ARG A 17 -32.21 52.55 -22.41
N ARG A 18 -33.09 52.82 -21.44
CA ARG A 18 -34.11 53.89 -21.52
C ARG A 18 -33.52 55.31 -21.38
N GLY A 19 -32.23 55.43 -21.02
CA GLY A 19 -31.57 56.73 -20.85
C GLY A 19 -31.88 57.42 -19.52
N LEU A 20 -32.41 56.69 -18.53
CA LEU A 20 -32.64 57.23 -17.19
C LEU A 20 -31.31 57.52 -16.49
N SER A 21 -31.29 58.57 -15.68
CA SER A 21 -30.15 58.87 -14.83
C SER A 21 -30.01 57.84 -13.70
N ARG A 22 -28.80 57.74 -13.14
CA ARG A 22 -28.49 56.85 -12.02
C ARG A 22 -29.41 57.08 -10.81
N GLN A 23 -29.79 58.34 -10.57
CA GLN A 23 -30.65 58.73 -9.46
C GLN A 23 -32.09 58.32 -9.72
N GLU A 24 -32.64 58.64 -10.90
CA GLU A 24 -34.00 58.24 -11.29
C GLU A 24 -34.18 56.72 -11.27
N CYS A 25 -33.17 55.97 -11.74
CA CYS A 25 -33.20 54.52 -11.68
C CYS A 25 -33.21 53.98 -10.25
N PHE A 26 -32.50 54.62 -9.31
CA PHE A 26 -32.52 54.23 -7.91
C PHE A 26 -33.85 54.56 -7.26
N ASP A 27 -34.39 55.75 -7.51
CA ASP A 27 -35.66 56.21 -6.96
C ASP A 27 -36.83 55.32 -7.45
N GLU A 28 -36.81 54.90 -8.73
CA GLU A 28 -37.78 53.95 -9.29
C GLU A 28 -37.68 52.57 -8.62
N LEU A 29 -36.45 52.04 -8.47
CA LEU A 29 -36.23 50.75 -7.81
C LEU A 29 -36.63 50.79 -6.33
N ASN A 30 -36.32 51.89 -5.64
CA ASN A 30 -36.65 52.07 -4.22
C ASN A 30 -38.16 52.29 -4.02
N SER A 31 -38.83 53.01 -4.93
CA SER A 31 -40.28 53.19 -4.88
C SER A 31 -41.05 51.90 -5.13
N LEU A 32 -40.56 51.04 -6.03
CA LEU A 32 -41.25 49.79 -6.40
C LEU A 32 -40.94 48.62 -5.46
N TYR A 33 -39.72 48.57 -4.92
CA TYR A 33 -39.22 47.39 -4.20
C TYR A 33 -38.74 47.68 -2.77
N SER A 34 -38.69 48.95 -2.37
CA SER A 34 -38.38 49.41 -1.00
C SER A 34 -37.22 48.64 -0.38
N ASP A 35 -37.42 47.94 0.74
CA ASP A 35 -36.40 47.19 1.47
C ASP A 35 -35.65 46.11 0.66
N LYS A 36 -36.23 45.65 -0.47
CA LYS A 36 -35.60 44.65 -1.35
C LYS A 36 -34.79 45.29 -2.47
N ALA A 37 -34.83 46.60 -2.63
CA ALA A 37 -34.13 47.32 -3.69
C ALA A 37 -32.60 47.28 -3.47
N PRO A 38 -31.80 47.24 -4.56
CA PRO A 38 -30.36 47.35 -4.46
C PRO A 38 -29.95 48.75 -3.98
N SER A 39 -28.89 48.82 -3.19
CA SER A 39 -28.34 50.12 -2.74
C SER A 39 -27.97 51.02 -3.93
N TYR A 40 -27.99 52.34 -3.72
CA TYR A 40 -27.56 53.32 -4.72
C TYR A 40 -26.15 53.02 -5.25
N SER A 41 -25.23 52.61 -4.37
CA SER A 41 -23.86 52.21 -4.74
C SER A 41 -23.84 51.05 -5.72
N THR A 42 -24.73 50.07 -5.54
CA THR A 42 -24.89 48.93 -6.47
C THR A 42 -25.36 49.42 -7.84
N VAL A 43 -26.38 50.29 -7.89
CA VAL A 43 -26.90 50.87 -9.13
C VAL A 43 -25.80 51.65 -9.85
N LYS A 44 -25.07 52.52 -9.14
CA LYS A 44 -23.95 53.31 -9.66
C LYS A 44 -22.84 52.42 -10.25
N ASN A 45 -22.46 51.35 -9.55
CA ASN A 45 -21.43 50.42 -10.03
C ASN A 45 -21.86 49.71 -11.32
N TRP A 46 -23.11 49.23 -11.40
CA TRP A 46 -23.62 48.61 -12.62
C TRP A 46 -23.72 49.58 -13.79
N TYR A 47 -24.14 50.83 -13.55
CA TYR A 47 -24.10 51.86 -14.59
C TYR A 47 -22.67 52.13 -15.09
N ASN A 48 -21.66 52.10 -14.22
CA ASN A 48 -20.26 52.26 -14.65
C ASN A 48 -19.80 51.07 -15.49
N GLU A 49 -20.19 49.84 -15.12
CA GLU A 49 -19.89 48.63 -15.89
C GLU A 49 -20.57 48.63 -17.27
N PHE A 50 -21.82 49.08 -17.36
CA PHE A 50 -22.52 49.22 -18.65
C PHE A 50 -21.90 50.30 -19.54
N ASN A 51 -21.45 51.43 -18.95
CA ASN A 51 -20.67 52.44 -19.67
C ASN A 51 -19.30 51.91 -20.16
N ARG A 52 -18.73 50.92 -19.47
CA ARG A 52 -17.50 50.22 -19.90
C ARG A 52 -17.76 49.14 -20.97
N GLY A 53 -19.00 49.01 -21.45
CA GLY A 53 -19.37 48.10 -22.54
C GLY A 53 -19.75 46.69 -22.09
N ARG A 54 -19.94 46.43 -20.78
CA ARG A 54 -20.41 45.13 -20.29
C ARG A 54 -21.87 44.92 -20.67
N CYS A 55 -22.19 43.80 -21.32
CA CYS A 55 -23.57 43.40 -21.66
C CYS A 55 -24.09 42.20 -20.85
N SER A 56 -23.24 41.55 -20.05
CA SER A 56 -23.63 40.40 -19.23
C SER A 56 -24.16 40.81 -17.86
N ILE A 57 -25.29 40.21 -17.48
CA ILE A 57 -26.02 40.42 -16.23
C ILE A 57 -25.52 39.45 -15.13
N GLN A 58 -24.88 38.35 -15.54
CA GLN A 58 -24.35 37.32 -14.65
C GLN A 58 -23.10 37.82 -13.89
N ASP A 59 -22.87 37.23 -12.72
CA ASP A 59 -21.61 37.40 -11.99
C ASP A 59 -20.45 36.82 -12.82
N GLU A 60 -19.33 37.56 -12.87
CA GLU A 60 -18.08 37.01 -13.41
C GLU A 60 -17.53 35.94 -12.46
N SER A 61 -16.77 35.00 -13.03
CA SER A 61 -16.07 33.99 -12.25
C SER A 61 -15.12 34.68 -11.26
N ARG A 62 -15.42 34.57 -9.97
CA ARG A 62 -14.55 35.10 -8.92
C ARG A 62 -13.41 34.12 -8.69
N ALA A 63 -12.17 34.60 -8.77
CA ALA A 63 -11.03 33.85 -8.28
C ALA A 63 -11.16 33.70 -6.76
N GLY A 64 -11.51 32.50 -6.30
CA GLY A 64 -11.55 32.18 -4.87
C GLY A 64 -10.13 32.10 -4.27
N ARG A 65 -10.05 32.02 -2.94
CA ARG A 65 -8.80 31.62 -2.26
C ARG A 65 -8.33 30.29 -2.86
N PRO A 66 -7.05 30.13 -3.25
CA PRO A 66 -6.56 28.85 -3.74
C PRO A 66 -6.87 27.79 -2.69
N LYS A 67 -7.69 26.80 -3.06
CA LYS A 67 -8.17 25.74 -2.16
C LYS A 67 -7.04 24.80 -1.69
N SER A 68 -5.85 24.98 -2.24
CA SER A 68 -4.76 24.03 -2.16
C SER A 68 -3.46 24.77 -1.89
N VAL A 69 -2.87 24.53 -0.71
CA VAL A 69 -1.44 24.81 -0.41
C VAL A 69 -0.53 23.91 -1.26
N VAL A 70 -1.11 22.94 -1.98
CA VAL A 70 -0.42 21.97 -2.82
C VAL A 70 -0.29 22.54 -4.24
N VAL A 71 0.87 23.14 -4.50
CA VAL A 71 1.30 23.64 -5.83
C VAL A 71 1.92 22.46 -6.62
N PRO A 72 1.79 22.38 -7.95
CA PRO A 72 2.32 21.25 -8.73
C PRO A 72 3.81 20.97 -8.50
N GLU A 73 4.62 21.99 -8.22
CA GLU A 73 6.04 21.87 -7.89
C GLU A 73 6.24 21.04 -6.61
N LYS A 74 5.41 21.26 -5.59
CA LYS A 74 5.46 20.51 -4.33
C LYS A 74 5.01 19.07 -4.52
N ILE A 75 4.01 18.82 -5.38
CA ILE A 75 3.59 17.44 -5.74
C ILE A 75 4.75 16.69 -6.39
N ASN A 76 5.42 17.33 -7.36
CA ASN A 76 6.54 16.73 -8.06
C ASN A 76 7.74 16.51 -7.12
N ALA A 77 8.03 17.45 -6.22
CA ALA A 77 9.09 17.28 -5.23
C ALA A 77 8.83 16.08 -4.30
N VAL A 78 7.59 15.91 -3.80
CA VAL A 78 7.21 14.72 -3.01
C VAL A 78 7.36 13.44 -3.82
N ARG A 79 6.97 13.46 -5.10
CA ARG A 79 7.12 12.30 -6.00
C ARG A 79 8.58 11.90 -6.18
N GLU A 80 9.47 12.86 -6.40
CA GLU A 80 10.90 12.58 -6.59
C GLU A 80 11.56 12.06 -5.30
N LEU A 81 11.21 12.61 -4.13
CA LEU A 81 11.66 12.06 -2.84
C LEU A 81 11.29 10.57 -2.68
N ILE A 82 10.05 10.19 -3.01
CA ILE A 82 9.59 8.80 -2.92
C ILE A 82 10.31 7.90 -3.94
N LYS A 83 10.65 8.42 -5.13
CA LYS A 83 11.41 7.65 -6.13
C LYS A 83 12.84 7.39 -5.66
N GLN A 84 13.47 8.36 -5.00
CA GLN A 84 14.81 8.23 -4.44
C GLN A 84 14.82 7.26 -3.26
N ASP A 85 13.90 7.41 -2.30
CA ASP A 85 13.73 6.49 -1.20
C ASP A 85 12.26 6.14 -0.96
N ARG A 86 11.94 4.85 -1.13
CA ARG A 86 10.59 4.31 -0.94
C ARG A 86 10.20 4.18 0.54
N HIS A 87 11.15 4.31 1.46
CA HIS A 87 10.91 4.23 2.90
C HIS A 87 10.78 5.59 3.59
N VAL A 88 10.84 6.69 2.81
CA VAL A 88 10.74 8.05 3.35
C VAL A 88 9.50 8.20 4.23
N THR A 89 9.71 8.76 5.42
CA THR A 89 8.67 9.01 6.40
C THR A 89 8.02 10.37 6.17
N TYR A 90 6.80 10.54 6.66
CA TYR A 90 6.10 11.82 6.56
C TYR A 90 6.92 12.97 7.19
N ARG A 91 7.65 12.72 8.28
CA ARG A 91 8.49 13.72 8.96
C ARG A 91 9.69 14.14 8.11
N GLU A 92 10.31 13.20 7.40
CA GLU A 92 11.42 13.50 6.50
C GLU A 92 10.95 14.32 5.30
N ILE A 93 9.75 14.02 4.76
CA ILE A 93 9.13 14.84 3.71
C ILE A 93 8.83 16.25 4.22
N GLU A 94 8.25 16.37 5.41
CA GLU A 94 7.95 17.66 6.04
C GLU A 94 9.20 18.49 6.25
N ALA A 95 10.25 17.90 6.83
CA ALA A 95 11.53 18.57 7.05
C ALA A 95 12.23 18.98 5.74
N SER A 96 12.07 18.19 4.67
CA SER A 96 12.74 18.45 3.38
C SER A 96 12.03 19.51 2.55
N LEU A 97 10.70 19.56 2.59
CA LEU A 97 9.90 20.39 1.69
C LEU A 97 9.13 21.52 2.38
N ASP A 98 9.19 21.59 3.71
CA ASP A 98 8.45 22.54 4.57
C ASP A 98 6.94 22.52 4.23
N ILE A 99 6.39 21.31 4.17
CA ILE A 99 4.98 21.06 3.88
C ILE A 99 4.36 20.45 5.12
N SER A 100 3.24 21.02 5.59
CA SER A 100 2.48 20.41 6.70
C SER A 100 2.08 18.96 6.44
N MET A 101 2.11 18.15 7.48
CA MET A 101 1.68 16.74 7.47
C MET A 101 0.35 16.48 6.74
N THR A 102 -0.65 17.36 6.94
CA THR A 102 -1.98 17.24 6.32
C THR A 102 -1.91 17.42 4.81
N SER A 103 -1.12 18.38 4.33
CA SER A 103 -0.89 18.59 2.90
C SER A 103 -0.11 17.42 2.28
N ILE A 104 0.87 16.86 2.97
CA ILE A 104 1.57 15.64 2.54
C ILE A 104 0.57 14.49 2.38
N ASN A 105 -0.33 14.29 3.35
CA ASN A 105 -1.34 13.25 3.29
C ASN A 105 -2.25 13.39 2.05
N LYS A 106 -2.69 14.61 1.74
CA LYS A 106 -3.46 14.89 0.51
C LYS A 106 -2.65 14.64 -0.75
N ILE A 107 -1.39 15.06 -0.78
CA ILE A 107 -0.49 14.79 -1.91
C ILE A 107 -0.36 13.29 -2.17
N LEU A 108 -0.09 12.51 -1.13
CA LEU A 108 0.11 11.06 -1.25
C LEU A 108 -1.15 10.33 -1.71
N HIS A 109 -2.31 10.66 -1.15
CA HIS A 109 -3.54 9.90 -1.41
C HIS A 109 -4.42 10.47 -2.53
N GLU A 110 -4.55 11.79 -2.64
CA GLU A 110 -5.43 12.44 -3.63
C GLU A 110 -4.71 12.75 -4.95
N HIS A 111 -3.43 13.16 -4.90
CA HIS A 111 -2.69 13.59 -6.09
C HIS A 111 -1.77 12.50 -6.68
N LEU A 112 -1.12 11.71 -5.84
CA LEU A 112 -0.19 10.65 -6.26
C LEU A 112 -0.82 9.25 -6.21
N SER A 113 -1.91 9.08 -5.46
CA SER A 113 -2.61 7.80 -5.26
C SER A 113 -1.68 6.66 -4.84
N VAL A 114 -0.66 6.95 -4.04
CA VAL A 114 0.29 5.96 -3.54
C VAL A 114 -0.28 5.21 -2.34
N LYS A 115 0.12 3.93 -2.21
CA LYS A 115 -0.27 3.06 -1.10
C LYS A 115 0.97 2.62 -0.34
N LYS A 116 0.91 2.69 0.99
CA LYS A 116 1.96 2.15 1.87
C LYS A 116 1.72 0.65 2.05
N ILE A 117 2.67 -0.16 1.59
CA ILE A 117 2.62 -1.61 1.70
C ILE A 117 3.85 -2.11 2.47
N CYS A 118 3.73 -3.25 3.15
CA CYS A 118 4.87 -3.91 3.74
C CYS A 118 5.68 -4.61 2.64
N SER A 119 6.99 -4.35 2.60
CA SER A 119 7.90 -5.06 1.70
C SER A 119 7.90 -6.56 1.98
N ARG A 120 7.94 -7.36 0.92
CA ARG A 120 8.07 -8.81 1.04
C ARG A 120 9.47 -9.18 1.55
N TRP A 121 9.53 -9.93 2.65
CA TRP A 121 10.78 -10.52 3.13
C TRP A 121 11.28 -11.54 2.11
N ILE A 122 12.56 -11.43 1.75
CA ILE A 122 13.25 -12.38 0.88
C ILE A 122 14.27 -13.15 1.72
N PRO A 123 14.41 -14.48 1.53
CA PRO A 123 15.39 -15.26 2.31
C PRO A 123 16.83 -14.78 2.14
N HIS A 124 17.23 -14.51 0.90
CA HIS A 124 18.60 -14.10 0.57
C HIS A 124 18.62 -13.14 -0.63
N ASN A 125 19.62 -12.26 -0.64
CA ASN A 125 19.95 -11.47 -1.83
C ASN A 125 20.88 -12.28 -2.73
N LEU A 126 20.35 -12.78 -3.86
CA LEU A 126 21.07 -13.66 -4.76
C LEU A 126 21.98 -12.89 -5.72
N THR A 127 23.18 -13.41 -5.96
CA THR A 127 24.08 -12.91 -7.01
C THR A 127 23.53 -13.24 -8.40
N ASN A 128 23.96 -12.51 -9.44
CA ASN A 128 23.54 -12.78 -10.81
C ASN A 128 23.91 -14.20 -11.27
N ALA A 129 25.07 -14.71 -10.84
CA ALA A 129 25.48 -16.09 -11.12
C ALA A 129 24.53 -17.12 -10.45
N GLN A 130 24.15 -16.90 -9.19
CA GLN A 130 23.17 -17.76 -8.49
C GLN A 130 21.79 -17.72 -9.16
N LYS A 131 21.34 -16.54 -9.61
CA LYS A 131 20.08 -16.41 -10.37
C LYS A 131 20.13 -17.20 -11.66
N LYS A 132 21.23 -17.08 -12.43
CA LYS A 132 21.42 -17.82 -13.67
C LYS A 132 21.41 -19.33 -13.43
N ALA A 133 22.19 -19.81 -12.46
CA ALA A 133 22.22 -21.23 -12.10
C ALA A 133 20.84 -21.78 -11.70
N ARG A 134 20.04 -21.00 -10.98
CA ARG A 134 18.65 -21.38 -10.65
C ARG A 134 17.76 -21.49 -11.88
N VAL A 135 17.86 -20.53 -12.82
CA VAL A 135 17.07 -20.56 -14.06
C VAL A 135 17.48 -21.74 -14.93
N ASP A 136 18.79 -21.98 -15.07
CA ASP A 136 19.32 -23.09 -15.88
C ASP A 136 18.87 -24.43 -15.29
N TRP A 137 18.94 -24.61 -13.96
CA TRP A 137 18.40 -25.79 -13.29
C TRP A 137 16.89 -25.98 -13.51
N CYS A 138 16.10 -24.91 -13.44
CA CYS A 138 14.66 -25.01 -13.70
C CYS A 138 14.37 -25.45 -15.14
N LYS A 139 15.13 -24.95 -16.13
CA LYS A 139 14.98 -25.36 -17.53
C LYS A 139 15.32 -26.84 -17.73
N GLU A 140 16.43 -27.29 -17.15
CA GLU A 140 16.83 -28.70 -17.20
C GLU A 140 15.76 -29.61 -16.57
N MET A 141 15.22 -29.23 -15.41
CA MET A 141 14.13 -29.98 -14.77
C MET A 141 12.87 -30.02 -15.63
N LEU A 142 12.49 -28.90 -16.27
CA LEU A 142 11.34 -28.85 -17.17
C LEU A 142 11.52 -29.77 -18.39
N GLU A 143 12.72 -29.78 -18.99
CA GLU A 143 13.03 -30.69 -20.10
C GLU A 143 12.99 -32.15 -19.64
N LYS A 144 13.63 -32.47 -18.52
CA LYS A 144 13.67 -33.82 -17.93
C LYS A 144 12.29 -34.40 -17.67
N TYR A 145 11.33 -33.57 -17.25
CA TYR A 145 9.97 -34.00 -16.90
C TYR A 145 8.93 -33.67 -17.97
N ILE A 146 9.35 -33.38 -19.21
CA ILE A 146 8.46 -33.10 -20.35
C ILE A 146 7.42 -32.02 -19.97
N GLN A 147 7.92 -30.90 -19.43
CA GLN A 147 7.12 -29.77 -18.97
C GLN A 147 6.04 -30.16 -17.93
N GLY A 148 6.29 -31.20 -17.13
CA GLY A 148 5.38 -31.69 -16.09
C GLY A 148 4.41 -32.80 -16.56
N THR A 149 4.39 -33.15 -17.84
CA THR A 149 3.51 -34.21 -18.37
C THR A 149 4.01 -35.63 -18.08
N SER A 150 5.28 -35.78 -17.73
CA SER A 150 5.88 -37.08 -17.46
C SER A 150 5.41 -37.66 -16.13
N LYS A 151 4.91 -38.90 -16.15
CA LYS A 151 4.59 -39.67 -14.92
C LYS A 151 5.81 -39.91 -14.02
N ALA A 152 7.04 -39.69 -14.52
CA ALA A 152 8.25 -39.78 -13.71
C ALA A 152 8.29 -38.78 -12.54
N VAL A 153 7.52 -37.70 -12.61
CA VAL A 153 7.35 -36.74 -11.49
C VAL A 153 6.79 -37.44 -10.25
N TYR A 154 5.97 -38.47 -10.42
CA TYR A 154 5.36 -39.22 -9.30
C TYR A 154 6.37 -40.03 -8.48
N ASN A 155 7.57 -40.23 -9.01
CA ASN A 155 8.66 -40.92 -8.32
C ASN A 155 9.58 -39.96 -7.56
N ILE A 156 9.27 -38.66 -7.53
CA ILE A 156 10.05 -37.66 -6.80
C ILE A 156 9.64 -37.70 -5.33
N TYR A 157 10.64 -37.89 -4.47
CA TYR A 157 10.53 -37.69 -3.03
C TYR A 157 11.32 -36.46 -2.63
N THR A 158 10.73 -35.63 -1.78
CA THR A 158 11.34 -34.42 -1.23
C THR A 158 11.41 -34.54 0.28
N GLY A 159 12.41 -33.89 0.89
CA GLY A 159 12.52 -33.77 2.33
C GLY A 159 13.33 -32.55 2.70
N ASP A 160 13.06 -32.03 3.89
CA ASP A 160 13.78 -30.90 4.45
C ASP A 160 13.87 -31.06 5.98
N GLU A 161 14.85 -30.41 6.59
CA GLU A 161 15.08 -30.44 8.02
C GLU A 161 14.72 -29.13 8.68
N SER A 162 13.85 -29.20 9.69
CA SER A 162 13.38 -28.02 10.41
C SER A 162 13.59 -28.17 11.92
N TRP A 163 13.81 -27.02 12.57
CA TRP A 163 13.82 -26.93 14.02
C TRP A 163 12.42 -26.68 14.53
N ILE A 164 11.89 -27.61 15.34
CA ILE A 164 10.65 -27.40 16.07
C ILE A 164 11.00 -27.00 17.51
N TYR A 165 10.46 -25.86 17.94
CA TYR A 165 10.59 -25.37 19.30
C TYR A 165 9.41 -25.87 20.13
N ALA A 166 9.64 -26.21 21.41
CA ALA A 166 8.55 -26.66 22.28
C ALA A 166 7.44 -25.62 22.46
N TYR A 167 7.80 -24.33 22.36
CA TYR A 167 6.85 -23.25 22.13
C TYR A 167 7.50 -22.16 21.29
N GLU A 168 6.72 -21.52 20.43
CA GLU A 168 7.10 -20.31 19.70
C GLU A 168 6.39 -19.11 20.35
N PRO A 169 7.10 -18.03 20.69
CA PRO A 169 6.44 -16.86 21.24
C PRO A 169 5.57 -16.20 20.17
N GLU A 170 4.34 -15.84 20.56
CA GLU A 170 3.46 -15.08 19.69
C GLU A 170 4.15 -13.80 19.21
N THR A 171 3.97 -13.51 17.92
CA THR A 171 4.36 -12.22 17.36
C THR A 171 3.56 -11.10 18.01
N LYS A 172 4.09 -9.87 17.94
CA LYS A 172 3.39 -8.68 18.44
C LYS A 172 1.98 -8.54 17.85
N GLN A 173 1.81 -8.92 16.59
CA GLN A 173 0.51 -8.90 15.91
C GLN A 173 -0.43 -10.01 16.39
N GLN A 174 0.07 -11.21 16.66
CA GLN A 174 -0.74 -12.27 17.26
C GLN A 174 -1.17 -11.94 18.69
N SER A 175 -0.36 -11.17 19.42
CA SER A 175 -0.68 -10.71 20.77
C SER A 175 -1.67 -9.53 20.85
N THR A 176 -2.26 -9.10 19.72
CA THR A 176 -3.26 -8.04 19.74
C THR A 176 -4.54 -8.51 20.42
N VAL A 177 -5.04 -7.70 21.34
CA VAL A 177 -6.26 -7.97 22.10
C VAL A 177 -7.22 -6.80 21.93
N TRP A 178 -8.52 -7.10 21.96
CA TRP A 178 -9.57 -6.10 22.04
C TRP A 178 -9.61 -5.54 23.46
N VAL A 179 -9.67 -4.21 23.59
CA VAL A 179 -9.69 -3.49 24.86
C VAL A 179 -10.78 -2.43 24.77
N PHE A 180 -11.60 -2.28 25.80
CA PHE A 180 -12.63 -1.24 25.84
C PHE A 180 -12.02 0.15 26.10
N GLN A 181 -12.77 1.22 25.82
CA GLN A 181 -12.24 2.59 25.78
C GLN A 181 -11.59 3.06 27.10
N ASP A 182 -12.08 2.57 28.24
CA ASP A 182 -11.62 2.97 29.58
C ASP A 182 -10.72 1.93 30.26
N GLU A 183 -10.38 0.84 29.57
CA GLU A 183 -9.52 -0.20 30.12
C GLU A 183 -8.04 0.15 29.93
N ALA A 184 -7.25 -0.11 30.97
CA ALA A 184 -5.81 0.03 30.90
C ALA A 184 -5.23 -0.94 29.84
N LYS A 185 -4.19 -0.49 29.13
CA LYS A 185 -3.53 -1.32 28.12
C LYS A 185 -2.97 -2.60 28.79
N PRO A 186 -3.45 -3.80 28.40
CA PRO A 186 -2.97 -5.04 28.97
C PRO A 186 -1.49 -5.23 28.64
N THR A 187 -0.70 -5.61 29.64
CA THR A 187 0.72 -5.86 29.47
C THR A 187 0.96 -7.36 29.33
N LYS A 188 1.53 -7.77 28.20
CA LYS A 188 1.98 -9.15 27.99
C LYS A 188 3.49 -9.24 28.20
N VAL A 189 3.92 -10.09 29.10
CA VAL A 189 5.35 -10.40 29.27
C VAL A 189 5.83 -11.16 28.04
N VAL A 190 6.83 -10.61 27.35
CA VAL A 190 7.46 -11.27 26.21
C VAL A 190 8.20 -12.49 26.71
N ARG A 191 7.80 -13.68 26.26
CA ARG A 191 8.56 -14.92 26.49
C ARG A 191 9.60 -15.04 25.39
N GLY A 192 10.85 -15.35 25.74
CA GLY A 192 11.86 -15.72 24.75
C GLY A 192 11.47 -17.03 24.05
N ARG A 193 12.08 -17.36 22.91
CA ARG A 193 11.93 -18.70 22.29
C ARG A 193 12.39 -19.78 23.27
N SER A 194 11.70 -20.93 23.29
CA SER A 194 12.13 -22.05 24.12
C SER A 194 13.59 -22.42 23.84
N THR A 195 14.37 -22.69 24.88
CA THR A 195 15.71 -23.29 24.73
C THR A 195 15.62 -24.76 24.32
N SER A 196 14.48 -25.41 24.56
CA SER A 196 14.18 -26.74 24.03
C SER A 196 13.73 -26.62 22.57
N LYS A 197 14.59 -27.12 21.69
CA LYS A 197 14.34 -27.30 20.27
C LYS A 197 14.77 -28.70 19.85
N GLN A 198 14.02 -29.28 18.93
CA GLN A 198 14.30 -30.59 18.34
C GLN A 198 14.42 -30.43 16.83
N MET A 199 15.46 -31.01 16.24
CA MET A 199 15.61 -31.04 14.80
C MET A 199 14.81 -32.24 14.27
N ILE A 200 14.03 -32.00 13.23
CA ILE A 200 13.19 -33.01 12.60
C ILE A 200 13.48 -33.00 11.10
N ALA A 201 13.75 -34.17 10.53
CA ALA A 201 13.76 -34.40 9.10
C ALA A 201 12.39 -34.95 8.68
N CYS A 202 11.74 -34.31 7.71
CA CYS A 202 10.44 -34.73 7.23
C CYS A 202 10.49 -34.98 5.72
N PHE A 203 9.89 -36.10 5.29
CA PHE A 203 9.88 -36.53 3.90
C PHE A 203 8.46 -36.64 3.36
N PHE A 204 8.29 -36.22 2.11
CA PHE A 204 7.02 -36.24 1.38
C PHE A 204 7.23 -36.81 -0.02
N GLY A 205 6.22 -37.52 -0.52
CA GLY A 205 6.07 -37.89 -1.92
C GLY A 205 4.72 -37.41 -2.44
N ILE A 206 4.37 -37.81 -3.67
CA ILE A 206 3.06 -37.44 -4.23
C ILE A 206 1.87 -37.99 -3.43
N ASN A 207 2.04 -39.14 -2.79
CA ASN A 207 1.00 -39.76 -1.96
C ASN A 207 0.92 -39.17 -0.53
N GLY A 208 1.65 -38.07 -0.27
CA GLY A 208 1.66 -37.37 1.02
C GLY A 208 2.89 -37.68 1.87
N HIS A 209 2.69 -37.65 3.18
CA HIS A 209 3.73 -37.88 4.18
C HIS A 209 4.35 -39.27 4.04
N VAL A 210 5.68 -39.33 4.12
CA VAL A 210 6.45 -40.59 4.03
C VAL A 210 7.04 -40.93 5.38
N ALA A 211 7.77 -40.01 6.00
CA ALA A 211 8.43 -40.24 7.27
C ALA A 211 8.75 -38.92 7.97
N THR A 212 8.72 -38.96 9.31
CA THR A 212 9.21 -37.87 10.17
C THR A 212 10.19 -38.47 11.15
N VAL A 213 11.44 -38.02 11.09
CA VAL A 213 12.53 -38.52 11.93
C VAL A 213 12.97 -37.40 12.85
N ALA A 214 12.71 -37.57 14.14
CA ALA A 214 13.12 -36.61 15.15
C ALA A 214 14.52 -36.99 15.66
N LEU A 215 15.46 -36.05 15.62
CA LEU A 215 16.78 -36.29 16.18
C LEU A 215 16.73 -36.15 17.69
N GLU A 216 17.17 -37.18 18.40
CA GLU A 216 17.29 -37.15 19.85
C GLU A 216 18.52 -36.32 20.30
N GLN A 217 18.49 -35.81 21.54
CA GLN A 217 19.65 -35.19 22.21
C GLN A 217 20.19 -33.86 21.61
N ARG A 218 19.35 -33.05 20.94
CA ARG A 218 19.75 -31.74 20.36
C ARG A 218 20.89 -31.81 19.33
N ARG A 219 21.12 -32.97 18.72
CA ARG A 219 22.12 -33.13 17.66
C ARG A 219 21.65 -32.44 16.37
N THR A 220 22.60 -31.97 15.58
CA THR A 220 22.36 -31.51 14.21
C THR A 220 22.50 -32.66 13.23
N VAL A 221 21.75 -32.62 12.14
CA VAL A 221 21.93 -33.55 11.01
C VAL A 221 23.36 -33.38 10.49
N ASN A 222 24.13 -34.46 10.58
CA ASN A 222 25.43 -34.56 9.92
C ASN A 222 25.28 -35.46 8.67
N SER A 223 26.26 -35.38 7.76
CA SER A 223 26.19 -36.14 6.51
C SER A 223 26.15 -37.64 6.75
N GLU A 224 26.89 -38.12 7.74
CA GLU A 224 26.98 -39.54 8.09
C GLU A 224 25.63 -40.09 8.55
N TRP A 225 24.98 -39.47 9.54
CA TRP A 225 23.65 -39.85 10.01
C TRP A 225 22.63 -39.79 8.88
N TYR A 226 22.69 -38.76 8.03
CA TYR A 226 21.74 -38.61 6.94
C TYR A 226 21.88 -39.75 5.92
N THR A 227 23.09 -40.09 5.50
CA THR A 227 23.32 -41.11 4.47
C THR A 227 23.25 -42.53 4.99
N THR A 228 23.63 -42.78 6.25
CA THR A 228 23.72 -44.15 6.81
C THR A 228 22.48 -44.58 7.56
N ILE A 229 21.73 -43.64 8.15
CA ILE A 229 20.59 -43.93 9.02
C ILE A 229 19.32 -43.35 8.41
N CYS A 230 19.27 -42.03 8.20
CA CYS A 230 18.03 -41.35 7.83
C CYS A 230 17.46 -41.83 6.48
N LEU A 231 18.26 -41.77 5.41
CA LEU A 231 17.79 -42.14 4.08
C LEU A 231 17.52 -43.64 3.92
N PRO A 232 18.41 -44.55 4.34
CA PRO A 232 18.21 -45.98 4.15
C PRO A 232 17.00 -46.52 4.93
N GLU A 233 16.75 -46.05 6.15
CA GLU A 233 15.67 -46.56 6.99
C GLU A 233 14.29 -46.01 6.60
N ASN A 234 14.23 -44.74 6.18
CA ASN A 234 12.95 -44.04 6.04
C ASN A 234 12.50 -43.89 4.59
N VAL A 235 13.44 -43.98 3.63
CA VAL A 235 13.17 -43.73 2.21
C VAL A 235 13.92 -44.75 1.31
N PRO A 236 13.86 -46.06 1.61
CA PRO A 236 14.67 -47.07 0.91
C PRO A 236 14.29 -47.17 -0.58
N GLY A 237 15.31 -47.24 -1.44
CA GLY A 237 15.14 -47.49 -2.88
C GLY A 237 14.44 -46.38 -3.68
N LYS A 238 14.25 -45.20 -3.08
CA LYS A 238 13.54 -44.06 -3.68
C LYS A 238 14.55 -43.01 -4.18
N ASN A 239 14.24 -42.41 -5.33
CA ASN A 239 15.01 -41.27 -5.85
C ASN A 239 14.60 -40.00 -5.10
N ILE A 240 15.50 -39.50 -4.25
CA ILE A 240 15.27 -38.29 -3.46
C ILE A 240 15.87 -37.10 -4.21
N ALA A 241 15.07 -36.06 -4.44
CA ALA A 241 15.57 -34.79 -4.90
C ALA A 241 16.24 -34.05 -3.73
N VAL A 242 17.48 -34.42 -3.40
CA VAL A 242 18.22 -33.77 -2.30
C VAL A 242 18.83 -32.48 -2.81
N LYS A 243 18.31 -31.34 -2.36
CA LYS A 243 19.05 -30.08 -2.47
C LYS A 243 19.93 -29.93 -1.23
N CYS A 244 21.16 -30.44 -1.31
CA CYS A 244 22.15 -30.29 -0.23
C CYS A 244 22.67 -28.83 -0.24
N ASP A 245 21.95 -27.91 0.41
CA ASP A 245 22.41 -26.54 0.58
C ASP A 245 23.20 -26.43 1.88
N LYS A 246 24.53 -26.35 1.77
CA LYS A 246 25.44 -26.10 2.90
C LYS A 246 25.27 -24.65 3.36
N ARG A 247 24.24 -24.36 4.17
CA ARG A 247 24.20 -23.25 5.17
C ARG A 247 22.80 -23.13 5.80
N TYR A 248 22.66 -23.61 7.03
CA TYR A 248 21.51 -23.36 7.89
C TYR A 248 21.27 -21.86 8.14
N LYS A 249 20.02 -21.39 7.97
CA LYS A 249 19.33 -20.50 8.94
C LYS A 249 17.84 -20.37 8.60
N CYS A 250 17.03 -20.97 9.48
CA CYS A 250 15.67 -20.60 9.87
C CYS A 250 14.62 -20.38 8.75
N LEU A 251 13.82 -21.41 8.47
CA LEU A 251 12.55 -21.30 7.74
C LEU A 251 11.43 -21.93 8.55
N SER A 252 10.93 -21.21 9.57
CA SER A 252 9.71 -21.60 10.29
C SER A 252 8.42 -21.03 9.67
N GLU A 253 8.47 -20.41 8.48
CA GLU A 253 7.27 -19.82 7.86
C GLU A 253 7.03 -20.17 6.38
N LEU A 254 7.82 -21.04 5.74
CA LEU A 254 7.67 -21.34 4.31
C LEU A 254 6.84 -22.58 3.96
N PHE A 255 6.35 -23.34 4.94
CA PHE A 255 5.62 -24.58 4.68
C PHE A 255 4.20 -24.39 4.08
N SER A 256 3.66 -23.17 4.00
CA SER A 256 2.30 -22.98 3.47
C SER A 256 2.21 -22.46 2.03
N HIS A 257 3.26 -21.81 1.47
CA HIS A 257 3.09 -21.07 0.21
C HIS A 257 4.13 -21.31 -0.89
N GLN A 258 5.07 -22.25 -0.72
CA GLN A 258 6.07 -22.54 -1.79
C GLN A 258 5.99 -23.94 -2.41
N ILE A 259 5.17 -24.86 -1.89
CA ILE A 259 4.94 -26.16 -2.55
C ILE A 259 4.03 -26.02 -3.79
N LEU A 260 3.30 -24.89 -3.94
CA LEU A 260 2.39 -24.68 -5.07
C LEU A 260 3.05 -24.21 -6.38
N PHE A 261 4.37 -24.03 -6.44
CA PHE A 261 5.04 -23.51 -7.65
C PHE A 261 5.96 -24.52 -8.36
N LEU A 262 5.86 -25.80 -8.00
CA LEU A 262 6.57 -26.90 -8.68
C LEU A 262 5.65 -28.08 -9.04
N ILE A 263 4.36 -27.80 -9.25
CA ILE A 263 3.44 -28.65 -10.02
C ILE A 263 2.83 -27.76 -11.11
#